data_AF-A0A7J3V1L0-F1
#
_entry.id   AF-A0A7J3V1L0-F1
#
_cell.length_a   1.000
_cell.length_b   1.000
_cell.length_c   1.000
_cell.angle_alpha   90.00
_cell.angle_beta   90.00
_cell.angle_gamma   90.00
#
_symmetry.space_group_name_H-M   'P 1'
#
loop_
_entity.id
_entity.type
_entity.pdbx_description
1 polymer ?
#
loop_
_entity_poly.entity_id
_entity_poly.type
_entity_poly.pdbx_seq_one_letter_code
_entity_poly.pdbx_strand_id
1 'polypeptide(L)'
;MPGSKKRTALLGLAFLAFLFLSSYENTVFFSLLLGEILKNEFLAVGMLFLHNILVVSLILLGMSFYVSLVQAGFFRREKYSHIVLEHPGSFALAFTIVIVFLSILRGCTLIYGGVILETLPIILLISTPVGMVEGYGIYITIKKTLSQTLKTRDLAAIYGIFLIAAIMEVAFINALIMALKLSA
;
A
#
# COMPACT_ATOMS: atom_id res chain seq x y z
N MET A 1 -30.94 -0.89 11.86
CA MET A 1 -30.62 -2.12 12.62
C MET A 1 -29.43 -1.86 13.57
N PRO A 2 -29.56 -2.10 14.89
CA PRO A 2 -28.54 -1.78 15.89
C PRO A 2 -27.20 -2.57 15.74
N GLY A 3 -27.19 -3.67 14.98
CA GLY A 3 -25.97 -4.43 14.68
C GLY A 3 -24.99 -3.74 13.72
N SER A 4 -25.45 -2.81 12.87
CA SER A 4 -24.56 -2.15 11.90
C SER A 4 -23.63 -1.13 12.57
N LYS A 5 -24.11 -0.42 13.60
CA LYS A 5 -23.32 0.58 14.33
C LYS A 5 -22.15 -0.03 15.10
N LYS A 6 -22.36 -1.19 15.75
CA LYS A 6 -21.29 -1.92 16.45
C LYS A 6 -20.21 -2.41 15.49
N ARG A 7 -20.61 -2.93 14.32
CA ARG A 7 -19.67 -3.37 13.27
C ARG A 7 -18.86 -2.20 12.71
N THR A 8 -19.49 -1.06 12.42
CA THR A 8 -18.78 0.15 11.96
C THR A 8 -17.79 0.65 13.02
N ALA A 9 -18.18 0.67 14.30
CA ALA A 9 -17.29 1.04 15.39
C ALA A 9 -16.08 0.09 15.53
N LEU A 10 -16.31 -1.23 15.40
CA LEU A 10 -15.25 -2.23 15.44
C LEU A 10 -14.26 -2.08 14.27
N LEU A 11 -14.76 -1.83 13.05
CA LEU A 11 -13.92 -1.59 11.87
C LEU A 11 -13.08 -0.32 12.03
N GLY A 12 -13.67 0.76 12.56
CA GLY A 12 -12.94 2.00 12.86
C GLY A 12 -11.85 1.79 13.91
N LEU A 13 -12.13 1.02 14.97
CA LEU A 13 -11.15 0.71 16.01
C LEU A 13 -10.02 -0.18 15.49
N ALA A 14 -10.34 -1.19 14.67
CA ALA A 14 -9.34 -2.02 13.99
C ALA A 14 -8.47 -1.18 13.04
N PHE A 15 -9.08 -0.25 12.30
CA PHE A 15 -8.35 0.68 11.44
C PHE A 15 -7.37 1.56 12.23
N LEU A 16 -7.80 2.12 13.37
CA LEU A 16 -6.92 2.89 14.26
C LEU A 16 -5.76 2.06 14.81
N ALA A 17 -6.03 0.81 15.22
CA ALA A 17 -5.00 -0.10 15.70
C ALA A 17 -3.96 -0.41 14.60
N PHE A 18 -4.42 -0.67 13.37
CA PHE A 18 -3.53 -0.88 12.22
C PHE A 18 -2.75 0.39 11.85
N LEU A 19 -3.36 1.58 11.99
CA LEU A 19 -2.66 2.85 11.75
C LEU A 19 -1.54 3.06 12.77
N PHE A 20 -1.81 2.78 14.04
CA PHE A 20 -0.80 2.85 15.10
C PHE A 20 0.33 1.84 14.83
N LEU A 21 -0.01 0.62 14.45
CA LEU A 21 0.96 -0.41 14.09
C LEU A 21 1.80 -0.01 12.87
N SER A 22 1.18 0.62 11.86
CA SER A 22 1.88 1.14 10.68
C SER A 22 2.84 2.28 11.05
N SER A 23 2.47 3.15 11.99
CA SER A 23 3.38 4.19 12.47
C SER A 23 4.61 3.58 13.14
N TYR A 24 4.43 2.56 13.97
CA TYR A 24 5.54 1.86 14.63
C TYR A 24 6.42 1.12 13.62
N GLU A 25 5.80 0.36 12.71
CA GLU A 25 6.52 -0.34 11.65
C GLU A 25 7.32 0.63 10.79
N ASN A 26 6.76 1.78 10.42
CA ASN A 26 7.49 2.79 9.65
C ASN A 26 8.72 3.32 10.40
N THR A 27 8.62 3.60 11.71
CA THR A 27 9.79 4.00 12.52
C THR A 27 10.83 2.89 12.59
N VAL A 28 10.39 1.65 12.81
CA VAL A 28 11.26 0.48 12.86
C VAL A 28 11.96 0.26 11.51
N PHE A 29 11.22 0.38 10.41
CA PHE A 29 11.70 0.33 9.04
C PHE A 29 12.84 1.32 8.84
N PHE A 30 12.62 2.61 9.10
CA PHE A 30 13.67 3.62 8.94
C PHE A 30 14.87 3.41 9.89
N SER A 31 14.64 2.96 11.12
CA SER A 31 15.73 2.75 12.09
C SER A 31 16.58 1.50 11.82
N LEU A 32 15.99 0.40 11.36
CA LEU A 32 16.68 -0.87 11.16
C LEU A 32 17.27 -1.04 9.75
N LEU A 33 16.66 -0.44 8.71
CA LEU A 33 17.18 -0.54 7.34
C LEU A 33 18.57 0.10 7.20
N LEU A 34 18.87 1.16 7.97
CA LEU A 34 20.11 1.94 7.84
C LEU A 34 21.37 1.18 8.29
N GLY A 35 21.26 0.10 9.08
CA GLY A 35 22.42 -0.52 9.74
C GLY A 35 22.77 -1.94 9.31
N GLU A 36 21.78 -2.85 9.26
CA GLU A 36 22.06 -4.30 9.24
C GLU A 36 21.23 -5.12 8.24
N ILE A 37 20.03 -4.66 7.86
CA ILE A 37 19.09 -5.47 7.07
C ILE A 37 19.48 -5.54 5.58
N LEU A 38 20.11 -4.50 5.02
CA LEU A 38 20.63 -4.52 3.64
C LEU A 38 21.75 -5.55 3.42
N LYS A 39 22.30 -6.15 4.50
CA LYS A 39 23.27 -7.25 4.38
C LYS A 39 22.61 -8.61 4.15
N ASN A 40 21.31 -8.75 4.42
CA ASN A 40 20.57 -10.00 4.28
C ASN A 40 19.32 -9.80 3.42
N GLU A 41 19.43 -10.22 2.16
CA GLU A 41 18.39 -10.07 1.13
C GLU A 41 17.04 -10.66 1.57
N PHE A 42 17.04 -11.79 2.30
CA PHE A 42 15.81 -12.41 2.78
C PHE A 42 15.08 -11.57 3.84
N LEU A 43 15.84 -10.91 4.73
CA LEU A 43 15.26 -10.00 5.72
C LEU A 43 14.69 -8.74 5.06
N ALA A 44 15.37 -8.23 4.03
CA ALA A 44 14.87 -7.09 3.24
C ALA A 44 13.55 -7.42 2.53
N VAL A 45 13.45 -8.59 1.88
CA VAL A 45 12.20 -9.05 1.23
C VAL A 45 11.09 -9.19 2.28
N GLY A 46 11.39 -9.85 3.40
CA GLY A 46 10.39 -10.06 4.47
C GLY A 46 9.85 -8.74 5.04
N MET A 47 10.73 -7.76 5.23
CA MET A 47 10.34 -6.46 5.77
C MET A 47 9.49 -5.65 4.77
N LEU A 48 9.91 -5.57 3.49
CA LEU A 48 9.13 -4.92 2.44
C LEU A 48 7.77 -5.59 2.26
N PHE A 49 7.74 -6.92 2.31
CA PHE A 49 6.50 -7.68 2.23
C PHE A 49 5.55 -7.39 3.39
N LEU A 50 6.07 -7.33 4.62
CA LEU A 50 5.27 -6.97 5.81
C LEU A 50 4.73 -5.55 5.72
N HIS A 51 5.56 -4.59 5.32
CA HIS A 51 5.15 -3.21 5.09
C HIS A 51 3.98 -3.14 4.09
N ASN A 52 4.15 -3.80 2.95
CA ASN A 52 3.15 -3.84 1.88
C ASN A 52 1.84 -4.51 2.32
N ILE A 53 1.90 -5.61 3.08
CA ILE A 53 0.71 -6.22 3.68
C ILE A 53 0.01 -5.25 4.61
N LEU A 54 0.76 -4.50 5.43
CA LEU A 54 0.20 -3.52 6.37
C LEU A 54 -0.56 -2.41 5.64
N VAL A 55 0.07 -1.84 4.60
CA VAL A 55 -0.54 -0.80 3.73
C VAL A 55 -1.83 -1.32 3.10
N VAL A 56 -1.80 -2.52 2.52
CA VAL A 56 -2.95 -3.10 1.82
C VAL A 56 -4.08 -3.47 2.78
N SER A 57 -3.72 -3.96 3.97
CA SER A 57 -4.69 -4.25 5.03
C SER A 57 -5.36 -2.98 5.53
N LEU A 58 -4.61 -1.88 5.65
CA LEU A 58 -5.15 -0.55 5.97
C LEU A 58 -6.10 -0.05 4.87
N ILE A 59 -5.74 -0.20 3.61
CA ILE A 59 -6.63 0.16 2.49
C ILE A 59 -7.91 -0.67 2.56
N LEU A 60 -7.82 -1.99 2.71
CA LEU A 60 -8.98 -2.88 2.79
C LEU A 60 -9.89 -2.52 3.97
N LEU A 61 -9.32 -2.30 5.16
CA LEU A 61 -10.06 -1.87 6.35
C LEU A 61 -10.70 -0.50 6.15
N GLY A 62 -9.97 0.46 5.61
CA GLY A 62 -10.45 1.81 5.36
C GLY A 62 -11.60 1.85 4.36
N MET A 63 -11.48 1.13 3.24
CA MET A 63 -12.56 1.02 2.25
C MET A 63 -13.76 0.24 2.81
N SER A 64 -13.54 -0.80 3.60
CA SER A 64 -14.63 -1.54 4.27
C SER A 64 -15.37 -0.68 5.31
N PHE A 65 -14.62 0.14 6.05
CA PHE A 65 -15.15 1.11 7.00
C PHE A 65 -15.97 2.18 6.28
N TYR A 66 -15.44 2.73 5.18
CA TYR A 66 -16.16 3.69 4.32
C TYR A 66 -17.50 3.12 3.84
N VAL A 67 -17.50 1.93 3.24
CA VAL A 67 -18.73 1.27 2.78
C VAL A 67 -19.73 1.10 3.94
N SER A 68 -19.25 0.69 5.11
CA SER A 68 -20.08 0.51 6.31
C SER A 68 -20.65 1.82 6.84
N LEU A 69 -19.92 2.93 6.75
CA LEU A 69 -20.40 4.27 7.11
C LEU A 69 -21.49 4.77 6.16
N VAL A 70 -21.27 4.60 4.86
CA VAL A 70 -22.24 5.00 3.83
C VAL A 70 -23.54 4.19 3.97
N GLN A 71 -23.44 2.85 4.13
CA GLN A 71 -24.60 1.99 4.35
C GLN A 71 -25.33 2.25 5.69
N ALA A 72 -24.62 2.72 6.72
CA ALA A 72 -25.24 3.11 7.99
C ALA A 72 -26.05 4.41 7.90
N GLY A 73 -26.05 5.09 6.74
CA GLY A 73 -26.80 6.32 6.52
C GLY A 73 -26.23 7.51 7.30
N PHE A 74 -24.94 7.48 7.65
CA PHE A 74 -24.27 8.58 8.34
C PHE A 74 -24.27 9.86 7.49
N PHE A 75 -24.14 9.70 6.17
CA PHE A 75 -24.19 10.78 5.17
C PHE A 75 -25.62 11.03 4.65
N ARG A 76 -26.59 11.20 5.55
CA ARG A 76 -28.04 11.37 5.25
C ARG A 76 -28.41 12.57 4.35
N ARG A 77 -27.44 13.40 3.93
CA ARG A 77 -27.66 14.67 3.20
C ARG A 77 -26.78 14.91 1.96
N GLU A 78 -25.83 14.04 1.62
CA GLU A 78 -24.92 14.28 0.49
C GLU A 78 -25.22 13.38 -0.70
N LYS A 79 -25.72 13.99 -1.79
CA LYS A 79 -25.95 13.36 -3.10
C LYS A 79 -24.73 12.63 -3.68
N TYR A 80 -23.53 12.90 -3.18
CA TYR A 80 -22.26 12.43 -3.74
C TYR A 80 -21.63 11.24 -2.99
N SER A 81 -22.10 10.90 -1.77
CA SER A 81 -21.48 9.83 -0.96
C SER A 81 -21.67 8.42 -1.58
N HIS A 82 -22.74 8.24 -2.36
CA HIS A 82 -23.00 7.00 -3.08
C HIS A 82 -22.22 6.87 -4.41
N ILE A 83 -21.68 7.96 -4.97
CA ILE A 83 -21.01 7.94 -6.28
C ILE A 83 -19.74 7.08 -6.23
N VAL A 84 -19.03 7.06 -5.10
CA VAL A 84 -17.86 6.20 -4.90
C VAL A 84 -18.25 4.71 -4.91
N LEU A 85 -19.46 4.38 -4.44
CA LEU A 85 -19.98 3.01 -4.46
C LEU A 85 -20.56 2.64 -5.84
N GLU A 86 -21.09 3.61 -6.59
CA GLU A 86 -21.61 3.42 -7.94
C GLU A 86 -20.50 3.24 -8.98
N HIS A 87 -19.36 3.92 -8.81
CA HIS A 87 -18.21 3.83 -9.72
C HIS A 87 -16.90 3.40 -9.01
N PRO A 88 -16.85 2.17 -8.46
CA PRO A 88 -15.71 1.68 -7.68
C PRO A 88 -14.43 1.59 -8.51
N GLY A 89 -14.54 1.37 -9.83
CA GLY A 89 -13.39 1.27 -10.73
C GLY A 89 -12.64 2.59 -10.91
N SER A 90 -13.35 3.70 -11.11
CA SER A 90 -12.73 5.02 -11.33
C SER A 90 -12.05 5.52 -10.05
N PHE A 91 -12.68 5.31 -8.89
CA PHE A 91 -12.08 5.65 -7.61
C PHE A 91 -10.84 4.80 -7.33
N ALA A 92 -10.93 3.48 -7.56
CA ALA A 92 -9.78 2.59 -7.39
C ALA A 92 -8.59 3.04 -8.24
N LEU A 93 -8.84 3.45 -9.49
CA LEU A 93 -7.79 3.92 -10.39
C LEU A 93 -7.15 5.22 -9.88
N ALA A 94 -7.95 6.23 -9.53
CA ALA A 94 -7.43 7.50 -9.01
C ALA A 94 -6.62 7.30 -7.71
N PHE A 95 -7.15 6.51 -6.77
CA PHE A 95 -6.49 6.25 -5.50
C PHE A 95 -5.20 5.43 -5.67
N THR A 96 -5.18 4.50 -6.64
CA THR A 96 -3.97 3.75 -7.00
C THR A 96 -2.87 4.68 -7.52
N ILE A 97 -3.20 5.64 -8.40
CA ILE A 97 -2.24 6.62 -8.90
C ILE A 97 -1.61 7.40 -7.74
N VAL A 98 -2.45 7.86 -6.80
CA VAL A 98 -1.97 8.60 -5.62
C VAL A 98 -1.05 7.74 -4.76
N ILE A 99 -1.43 6.49 -4.46
CA ILE A 99 -0.60 5.61 -3.62
C ILE A 99 0.73 5.28 -4.30
N VAL A 100 0.71 4.91 -5.59
CA VAL A 100 1.95 4.60 -6.34
C VAL A 100 2.88 5.81 -6.36
N PHE A 101 2.33 7.01 -6.57
CA PHE A 101 3.09 8.25 -6.52
C PHE A 101 3.73 8.49 -5.14
N LEU A 102 2.98 8.28 -4.05
CA LEU A 102 3.51 8.39 -2.67
C LEU A 102 4.56 7.31 -2.35
N SER A 103 4.37 6.07 -2.83
CA SER A 103 5.35 4.99 -2.67
C SER A 103 6.69 5.32 -3.33
N ILE A 104 6.65 5.89 -4.54
CA ILE A 104 7.87 6.33 -5.25
C ILE A 104 8.57 7.45 -4.47
N LEU A 105 7.82 8.44 -3.99
CA LEU A 105 8.38 9.53 -3.18
C LEU A 105 9.04 9.02 -1.89
N ARG A 106 8.45 8.01 -1.23
CA ARG A 106 9.04 7.34 -0.07
C ARG A 106 10.35 6.64 -0.41
N GLY A 107 10.42 5.93 -1.55
CA GLY A 107 11.66 5.31 -2.01
C GLY A 107 12.79 6.33 -2.20
N CYS A 108 12.47 7.51 -2.73
CA CYS A 108 13.44 8.58 -2.93
C CYS A 108 13.98 9.14 -1.60
N THR A 109 13.11 9.39 -0.62
CA THR A 109 13.53 9.92 0.69
C THR A 109 14.37 8.91 1.48
N LEU A 110 14.08 7.62 1.33
CA LEU A 110 14.79 6.52 2.00
C LEU A 110 16.22 6.32 1.46
N ILE A 111 16.43 6.37 0.15
CA ILE A 111 17.75 6.07 -0.45
C ILE A 111 18.73 7.25 -0.31
N TYR A 112 18.25 8.49 -0.39
CA TYR A 112 19.11 9.68 -0.47
C TYR A 112 19.00 10.63 0.72
N GLY A 113 18.17 10.35 1.73
CA GLY A 113 17.97 11.21 2.90
C GLY A 113 17.29 12.56 2.59
N GLY A 114 16.80 12.73 1.36
CA GLY A 114 16.16 13.93 0.83
C GLY A 114 15.67 13.71 -0.60
N VAL A 115 14.87 14.66 -1.12
CA VAL A 115 14.38 14.60 -2.52
C VAL A 115 15.43 15.24 -3.44
N ILE A 116 16.39 14.45 -3.90
CA ILE A 116 17.38 14.91 -4.89
C ILE A 116 16.73 14.80 -6.28
N LEU A 117 16.35 15.95 -6.85
CA LEU A 117 15.62 16.03 -8.13
C LEU A 117 16.40 15.41 -9.31
N GLU A 118 17.73 15.34 -9.22
CA GLU A 118 18.59 14.80 -10.29
C GLU A 118 18.56 13.27 -10.40
N THR A 119 18.43 12.54 -9.29
CA THR A 119 18.38 11.06 -9.30
C THR A 119 16.96 10.52 -9.40
N LEU A 120 15.96 11.37 -9.17
CA LEU A 120 14.54 11.07 -9.20
C LEU A 120 14.09 10.37 -10.49
N PRO A 121 14.48 10.80 -11.71
CA PRO A 121 14.04 10.16 -12.96
C PRO A 121 14.51 8.71 -13.09
N ILE A 122 15.74 8.41 -12.66
CA ILE A 122 16.33 7.07 -12.74
C ILE A 122 15.68 6.14 -11.73
N ILE A 123 15.46 6.62 -10.50
CA ILE A 123 14.75 5.88 -9.45
C ILE A 123 13.32 5.59 -9.91
N LEU A 124 12.64 6.58 -10.50
CA LEU A 124 11.28 6.41 -11.01
C LEU A 124 11.25 5.33 -12.08
N LEU A 125 12.18 5.37 -13.04
CA LEU A 125 12.26 4.39 -14.12
C LEU A 125 12.46 2.95 -13.60
N ILE A 126 13.33 2.78 -12.60
CA ILE A 126 13.65 1.48 -11.99
C ILE A 126 12.52 0.99 -11.07
N SER A 127 11.85 1.90 -10.37
CA SER A 127 10.71 1.61 -9.50
C SER A 127 9.42 1.37 -10.30
N THR A 128 9.33 1.85 -11.54
CA THR A 128 8.11 1.76 -12.36
C THR A 128 7.57 0.33 -12.50
N PRO A 129 8.38 -0.71 -12.81
CA PRO A 129 7.88 -2.09 -12.89
C PRO A 129 7.31 -2.60 -11.57
N VAL A 130 7.96 -2.27 -10.45
CA VAL A 130 7.50 -2.62 -9.10
C VAL A 130 6.20 -1.88 -8.78
N GLY A 131 6.18 -0.57 -9.00
CA GLY A 131 5.01 0.28 -8.81
C GLY A 131 3.80 -0.11 -9.67
N MET A 132 4.03 -0.67 -10.86
CA MET A 132 2.95 -1.24 -11.69
C MET A 132 2.35 -2.51 -11.04
N VAL A 133 3.19 -3.41 -10.53
CA VAL A 133 2.72 -4.65 -9.87
C VAL A 133 1.99 -4.32 -8.56
N GLU A 134 2.57 -3.47 -7.72
CA GLU A 134 1.93 -2.99 -6.49
C GLU A 134 0.64 -2.23 -6.79
N GLY A 135 0.69 -1.31 -7.75
CA GLY A 135 -0.46 -0.53 -8.19
C GLY A 135 -1.61 -1.43 -8.65
N TYR A 136 -1.31 -2.50 -9.38
CA TYR A 136 -2.32 -3.49 -9.77
C TYR A 136 -2.96 -4.19 -8.55
N GLY A 137 -2.14 -4.58 -7.56
CA GLY A 137 -2.61 -5.17 -6.30
C GLY A 137 -3.51 -4.21 -5.52
N ILE A 138 -3.12 -2.94 -5.41
CA ILE A 138 -3.90 -1.86 -4.79
C ILE A 138 -5.23 -1.67 -5.51
N TYR A 139 -5.20 -1.56 -6.84
CA TYR A 139 -6.39 -1.36 -7.66
C TYR A 139 -7.41 -2.48 -7.44
N ILE A 140 -6.97 -3.75 -7.47
CA ILE A 140 -7.85 -4.89 -7.21
C ILE A 140 -8.42 -4.82 -5.81
N THR A 141 -7.59 -4.51 -4.81
CA THR A 141 -8.01 -4.42 -3.41
C THR A 141 -9.14 -3.40 -3.26
N ILE A 142 -8.95 -2.19 -3.76
CA ILE A 142 -9.92 -1.10 -3.63
C ILE A 142 -11.19 -1.44 -4.40
N LYS A 143 -11.06 -1.84 -5.67
CA LYS A 143 -12.21 -2.15 -6.55
C LYS A 143 -13.06 -3.26 -5.94
N LYS A 144 -12.45 -4.39 -5.55
CA LYS A 144 -13.20 -5.54 -5.00
C LYS A 144 -13.79 -5.24 -3.63
N THR A 145 -13.11 -4.45 -2.81
CA THR A 145 -13.64 -4.03 -1.50
C THR A 145 -14.83 -3.10 -1.64
N LEU A 146 -14.72 -2.06 -2.48
CA LEU A 146 -15.82 -1.13 -2.75
C LEU A 146 -17.02 -1.80 -3.40
N SER A 147 -16.79 -2.71 -4.36
CA SER A 147 -17.85 -3.51 -4.98
C SER A 147 -18.41 -4.61 -4.07
N GLN A 148 -17.87 -4.80 -2.85
CA GLN A 148 -18.27 -5.86 -1.91
C GLN A 148 -18.16 -7.28 -2.49
N THR A 149 -17.24 -7.51 -3.43
CA THR A 149 -17.04 -8.81 -4.11
C THR A 149 -15.80 -9.57 -3.63
N LEU A 150 -15.09 -9.04 -2.63
CA LEU A 150 -13.83 -9.61 -2.14
C LEU A 150 -14.06 -10.95 -1.43
N LYS A 151 -13.47 -12.03 -1.96
CA LYS A 151 -13.45 -13.37 -1.35
C LYS A 151 -12.10 -13.66 -0.70
N THR A 152 -12.03 -14.68 0.16
CA THR A 152 -10.77 -15.13 0.79
C THR A 152 -9.70 -15.52 -0.23
N ARG A 153 -10.10 -16.12 -1.36
CA ARG A 153 -9.20 -16.42 -2.48
C ARG A 153 -8.62 -15.17 -3.13
N ASP A 154 -9.41 -14.10 -3.21
CA ASP A 154 -8.93 -12.82 -3.75
C ASP A 154 -7.91 -12.19 -2.82
N LEU A 155 -8.10 -12.32 -1.50
CA LEU A 155 -7.13 -11.86 -0.51
C LEU A 155 -5.79 -12.59 -0.64
N ALA A 156 -5.81 -13.91 -0.81
CA ALA A 156 -4.61 -14.70 -1.07
C ALA A 156 -3.91 -14.27 -2.37
N ALA A 157 -4.67 -13.98 -3.42
CA ALA A 157 -4.13 -13.47 -4.68
C ALA A 157 -3.49 -12.08 -4.53
N ILE A 158 -4.17 -11.16 -3.81
CA ILE A 158 -3.66 -9.83 -3.51
C ILE A 158 -2.34 -9.93 -2.74
N TYR A 159 -2.30 -10.69 -1.64
CA TYR A 159 -1.07 -10.88 -0.88
C TYR A 159 0.04 -11.55 -1.70
N GLY A 160 -0.31 -12.49 -2.59
CA GLY A 160 0.63 -13.06 -3.55
C GLY A 160 1.24 -12.02 -4.50
N ILE A 161 0.45 -11.06 -5.01
CA ILE A 161 0.94 -9.96 -5.85
C ILE A 161 1.95 -9.11 -5.08
N PHE A 162 1.67 -8.78 -3.81
CA PHE A 162 2.61 -8.01 -2.99
C PHE A 162 3.88 -8.77 -2.62
N LEU A 163 3.81 -10.10 -2.52
CA LEU A 163 5.00 -10.94 -2.35
C LEU A 163 5.90 -10.87 -3.60
N ILE A 164 5.31 -11.01 -4.78
CA ILE A 164 6.03 -10.88 -6.06
C ILE A 164 6.64 -9.48 -6.18
N ALA A 165 5.88 -8.44 -5.83
CA ALA A 165 6.38 -7.07 -5.82
C ALA A 165 7.60 -6.90 -4.90
N ALA A 166 7.55 -7.43 -3.67
CA ALA A 166 8.65 -7.34 -2.72
C ALA A 166 9.92 -8.07 -3.20
N ILE A 167 9.77 -9.25 -3.82
CA ILE A 167 10.89 -9.99 -4.43
C ILE A 167 11.48 -9.18 -5.59
N MET A 168 10.64 -8.61 -6.46
CA MET A 168 11.09 -7.76 -7.55
C MET A 168 11.84 -6.53 -7.02
N GLU A 169 11.31 -5.86 -5.99
CA GLU A 169 11.92 -4.66 -5.42
C GLU A 169 13.33 -4.92 -4.89
N VAL A 170 13.54 -5.99 -4.11
CA VAL A 170 14.87 -6.36 -3.63
C VAL A 170 15.81 -6.73 -4.79
N ALA A 171 15.31 -7.49 -5.77
CA ALA A 171 16.10 -7.83 -6.95
C ALA A 171 16.54 -6.59 -7.75
N PHE A 172 15.65 -5.61 -7.91
CA PHE A 172 15.97 -4.33 -8.57
C PHE A 172 16.96 -3.49 -7.77
N ILE A 173 16.81 -3.41 -6.44
CA ILE A 173 17.77 -2.71 -5.56
C ILE A 173 19.15 -3.34 -5.68
N ASN A 174 19.24 -4.68 -5.63
CA ASN A 174 20.52 -5.39 -5.75
C ASN A 174 21.15 -5.21 -7.14
N ALA A 175 20.36 -5.27 -8.21
CA ALA A 175 20.83 -5.00 -9.57
C ALA A 175 21.37 -3.57 -9.71
N LEU A 176 20.70 -2.59 -9.09
CA LEU A 176 21.13 -1.19 -9.07
C LEU A 176 22.47 -1.02 -8.33
N ILE A 177 22.61 -1.63 -7.15
CA ILE A 177 23.86 -1.61 -6.37
C ILE A 177 25.01 -2.24 -7.17
N MET A 178 24.76 -3.35 -7.87
CA MET A 178 25.75 -4.01 -8.71
C MET A 178 26.17 -3.14 -9.91
N ALA A 179 25.20 -2.51 -10.59
CA ALA A 179 25.49 -1.61 -11.70
C ALA A 179 26.30 -0.38 -11.27
N LEU A 180 25.96 0.23 -10.13
CA LEU A 180 26.69 1.37 -9.56
C LEU A 180 28.12 1.01 -9.13
N LYS A 181 28.34 -0.20 -8.58
CA LYS A 181 29.68 -0.69 -8.26
C LYS A 181 30.54 -1.00 -9.49
N LEU A 182 29.94 -1.36 -10.63
CA LEU A 182 30.66 -1.60 -11.88
C LEU A 182 31.11 -0.30 -12.58
N SER A 183 30.52 0.84 -12.24
CA SER A 183 30.84 2.16 -12.80
C SER A 183 31.90 2.95 -12.00
N ALA A 184 32.49 2.34 -10.97
CA ALA A 184 33.57 2.91 -10.14
C ALA A 184 34.85 2.08 -10.26
#